data_AF-A0A6A4PSI7-F1
#
_entry.id   AF-A0A6A4PSI7-F1
#
_cell.length_a   1.000
_cell.length_b   1.000
_cell.length_c   1.000
_cell.angle_alpha   90.00
_cell.angle_beta   90.00
_cell.angle_gamma   90.00
#
_symmetry.space_group_name_H-M   'P 1'
#
loop_
_entity.id
_entity.type
_entity.pdbx_description
1 polymer ?
#
loop_
_entity_poly.entity_id
_entity_poly.type
_entity_poly.pdbx_seq_one_letter_code
_entity_poly.pdbx_strand_id
1 'polypeptide(L)'
;MEIELKSHSSNRKDYDDEEALKWAALERLSTYERARKGLLHGIGGDLKETDIQKLGFQQKKELLESVVKHIDQNESYLKKLKRRIDR
;
A
#
# COMPACT_ATOMS: atom_id res chain seq x y z
N MET A 1 -37.67 8.10 22.00
CA MET A 1 -36.86 7.70 20.84
C MET A 1 -35.46 7.46 21.35
N GLU A 2 -35.16 6.24 21.76
CA GLU A 2 -33.78 5.80 21.97
C GLU A 2 -33.25 5.38 20.60
N ILE A 3 -32.19 6.03 20.13
CA ILE A 3 -31.44 5.55 18.98
C ILE A 3 -30.05 5.26 19.51
N GLU A 4 -29.73 3.97 19.56
CA GLU A 4 -28.46 3.41 19.98
C GLU A 4 -27.29 4.12 19.29
N LEU A 5 -26.39 4.70 20.08
CA LEU A 5 -25.05 5.03 19.67
C LEU A 5 -24.28 3.71 19.47
N LYS A 6 -24.38 3.11 18.28
CA LYS A 6 -23.54 1.97 17.90
C LYS A 6 -22.10 2.45 17.68
N SER A 7 -21.31 2.19 18.71
CA SER A 7 -19.86 2.21 18.81
C SER A 7 -19.15 2.00 17.48
N HIS A 8 -18.54 3.06 16.93
CA HIS A 8 -17.61 3.00 15.80
C HIS A 8 -16.19 2.54 16.21
N SER A 9 -16.02 2.03 17.43
CA SER A 9 -14.71 1.72 18.01
C SER A 9 -14.23 0.29 17.76
N SER A 10 -15.12 -0.68 17.51
CA SER A 10 -14.71 -2.09 17.31
C SER A 10 -14.22 -2.34 15.88
N ASN A 11 -14.85 -1.74 14.88
CA ASN A 11 -14.55 -2.05 13.47
C ASN A 11 -13.16 -1.59 13.02
N ARG A 12 -12.63 -0.47 13.54
CA ARG A 12 -11.30 0.05 13.12
C ARG A 12 -10.14 -0.85 13.52
N LYS A 13 -10.26 -1.53 14.66
CA LYS A 13 -9.19 -2.37 15.18
C LYS A 13 -9.03 -3.64 14.34
N ASP A 14 -10.15 -4.23 13.93
CA ASP A 14 -10.15 -5.41 13.06
C ASP A 14 -9.54 -5.11 11.67
N TYR A 15 -9.80 -3.92 11.08
CA TYR A 15 -9.16 -3.52 9.82
C TYR A 15 -7.64 -3.35 9.95
N ASP A 16 -7.18 -2.75 11.05
CA ASP A 16 -5.75 -2.55 11.30
C ASP A 16 -5.04 -3.90 11.50
N ASP A 17 -5.67 -4.83 12.21
CA ASP A 17 -5.15 -6.20 12.38
C ASP A 17 -5.11 -6.97 11.04
N GLU A 18 -6.11 -6.83 10.18
CA GLU A 18 -6.10 -7.41 8.83
C GLU A 18 -5.02 -6.79 7.93
N GLU A 19 -4.84 -5.47 7.98
CA GLU A 19 -3.78 -4.78 7.24
C GLU A 19 -2.40 -5.22 7.75
N ALA A 20 -2.21 -5.32 9.06
CA ALA A 20 -0.99 -5.82 9.68
C ALA A 20 -0.65 -7.25 9.24
N LEU A 21 -1.65 -8.13 9.13
CA LEU A 21 -1.47 -9.49 8.61
C LEU A 21 -1.05 -9.49 7.14
N LYS A 22 -1.60 -8.60 6.31
CA LYS A 22 -1.18 -8.44 4.91
C LYS A 22 0.27 -7.94 4.81
N TRP A 23 0.67 -6.98 5.64
CA TRP A 23 2.06 -6.51 5.72
C TRP A 23 3.01 -7.62 6.14
N ALA A 24 2.67 -8.39 7.18
CA ALA A 24 3.46 -9.53 7.63
C ALA A 24 3.62 -10.60 6.54
N ALA A 25 2.58 -10.86 5.74
CA ALA A 25 2.65 -11.77 4.61
C ALA A 25 3.65 -11.30 3.53
N LEU A 26 3.65 -10.00 3.19
CA LEU A 26 4.63 -9.42 2.26
C LEU A 26 6.07 -9.50 2.80
N GLU A 27 6.27 -9.29 4.10
CA GLU A 27 7.60 -9.34 4.70
C GLU A 27 8.20 -10.76 4.68
N ARG A 28 7.36 -11.79 4.77
CA ARG A 28 7.77 -13.20 4.69
C ARG A 28 8.18 -13.63 3.28
N LEU A 29 7.86 -12.85 2.24
CA LEU A 29 8.26 -13.15 0.87
C LEU A 29 9.78 -13.10 0.70
N SER A 30 10.28 -13.85 -0.29
CA SER A 30 11.68 -13.73 -0.72
C SER A 30 11.98 -12.31 -1.20
N THR A 31 13.25 -11.87 -1.12
CA THR A 31 13.67 -10.54 -1.62
C THR A 31 13.24 -10.29 -3.06
N TYR A 32 13.27 -11.33 -3.89
CA TYR A 32 12.86 -11.28 -5.28
C TYR A 32 11.36 -11.03 -5.44
N GLU A 33 10.53 -11.77 -4.71
CA GLU A 33 9.08 -11.59 -4.77
C GLU A 33 8.63 -10.26 -4.16
N ARG A 34 9.25 -9.85 -3.04
CA ARG A 34 8.97 -8.56 -2.40
C ARG A 34 9.29 -7.37 -3.31
N ALA A 35 10.27 -7.50 -4.21
CA ALA A 35 10.57 -6.46 -5.19
C ALA A 35 9.52 -6.35 -6.31
N ARG A 36 8.67 -7.38 -6.49
CA ARG A 36 7.70 -7.47 -7.59
C ARG A 36 6.26 -7.37 -7.11
N LYS A 37 6.02 -7.64 -5.84
CA LYS A 37 4.70 -7.56 -5.23
C LYS A 37 4.65 -6.41 -4.24
N GLY A 38 3.54 -5.68 -4.26
CA GLY A 38 3.27 -4.59 -3.33
C GLY A 38 1.82 -4.61 -2.88
N LEU A 39 1.52 -3.91 -1.78
CA LEU A 39 0.17 -3.68 -1.32
C LEU A 39 -0.29 -2.30 -1.82
N LEU A 40 -1.36 -2.27 -2.60
CA LEU A 40 -1.93 -1.04 -3.19
C LEU A 40 -3.39 -0.88 -2.76
N HIS A 41 -3.83 0.36 -2.59
CA HIS A 41 -5.25 0.65 -2.32
C HIS A 41 -6.07 0.41 -3.60
N GLY A 42 -7.05 -0.49 -3.51
CA GLY A 42 -8.02 -0.75 -4.55
C GLY A 42 -9.05 0.38 -4.68
N ILE A 43 -9.94 0.24 -5.68
CA ILE A 43 -11.01 1.21 -5.96
C ILE A 43 -11.96 1.37 -4.76
N GLY A 44 -12.08 0.33 -3.92
CA GLY A 44 -12.88 0.35 -2.69
C GLY A 44 -12.16 0.90 -1.45
N GLY A 45 -10.91 1.33 -1.57
CA GLY A 45 -10.07 1.73 -0.44
C GLY A 45 -9.45 0.57 0.35
N ASP A 46 -9.62 -0.67 -0.12
CA ASP A 46 -9.02 -1.86 0.48
C ASP A 46 -7.57 -2.06 0.05
N LEU A 47 -6.69 -2.43 0.99
CA LEU A 47 -5.31 -2.83 0.68
C LEU A 47 -5.27 -4.21 0.02
N LYS A 48 -4.78 -4.26 -1.23
CA LYS A 48 -4.73 -5.45 -2.08
C LYS A 48 -3.31 -5.79 -2.53
N GLU A 49 -2.93 -7.06 -2.37
CA GLU A 49 -1.65 -7.57 -2.90
C GLU A 49 -1.69 -7.53 -4.43
N THR A 50 -0.70 -6.88 -5.01
CA THR A 50 -0.64 -6.60 -6.44
C THR A 50 0.76 -6.90 -6.98
N ASP A 51 0.80 -7.64 -8.08
CA ASP A 51 2.02 -7.87 -8.86
C ASP A 51 2.29 -6.65 -9.74
N ILE A 52 3.34 -5.90 -9.39
CA ILE A 52 3.74 -4.64 -10.02
C ILE A 52 4.10 -4.86 -11.50
N GLN A 53 4.58 -6.06 -11.87
CA GLN A 53 4.91 -6.38 -13.26
C GLN A 53 3.65 -6.51 -14.14
N LYS A 54 2.54 -6.97 -13.54
CA LYS A 54 1.27 -7.19 -14.23
C LYS A 54 0.38 -5.96 -14.29
N LEU A 55 0.81 -4.84 -13.71
CA LEU A 55 0.06 -3.59 -13.77
C LEU A 55 -0.02 -3.05 -15.21
N GLY A 56 -1.23 -2.71 -15.62
CA GLY A 56 -1.50 -1.98 -16.86
C GLY A 56 -0.94 -0.56 -16.81
N PHE A 57 -0.87 0.12 -17.96
CA PHE A 57 -0.33 1.48 -18.05
C PHE A 57 -1.05 2.47 -17.12
N GLN A 58 -2.39 2.43 -17.11
CA GLN A 58 -3.20 3.32 -16.28
C GLN A 58 -2.95 3.11 -14.78
N GLN A 59 -2.88 1.87 -14.34
CA GLN A 59 -2.60 1.54 -12.93
C GLN A 59 -1.17 1.93 -12.53
N LYS A 60 -0.20 1.78 -13.43
CA LYS A 60 1.17 2.27 -13.20
C LYS A 60 1.21 3.79 -13.06
N LYS A 61 0.42 4.51 -13.85
CA LYS A 61 0.29 5.97 -13.76
C LYS A 61 -0.30 6.39 -12.42
N GLU A 62 -1.40 5.77 -12.00
CA GLU A 62 -2.05 6.04 -10.71
C GLU A 62 -1.12 5.74 -9.53
N LEU A 63 -0.37 4.64 -9.60
CA LEU A 63 0.65 4.31 -8.61
C LEU A 63 1.70 5.44 -8.50
N LEU A 64 2.24 5.90 -9.64
CA LEU A 64 3.21 6.98 -9.66
C LEU A 64 2.63 8.29 -9.10
N GLU A 65 1.40 8.64 -9.48
CA GLU A 65 0.69 9.82 -8.98
C GLU A 65 0.50 9.76 -7.45
N SER A 66 0.17 8.58 -6.89
CA SER A 66 0.05 8.40 -5.44
C SER A 66 1.37 8.59 -4.68
N VAL A 67 2.49 8.17 -5.28
CA VAL A 67 3.82 8.36 -4.70
C VAL A 67 4.21 9.83 -4.72
N VAL A 68 3.93 10.52 -5.83
CA VAL A 68 4.19 11.97 -5.99
C VAL A 68 3.28 12.81 -5.09
N LYS A 69 2.04 12.39 -4.85
CA LYS A 69 1.11 13.08 -3.95
C LYS A 69 1.65 13.22 -2.52
N HIS A 70 2.48 12.26 -2.08
CA HIS A 70 3.09 12.24 -0.75
C HIS A 70 4.60 12.47 -0.82
N ILE A 71 5.05 13.37 -1.71
CA ILE A 71 6.48 13.56 -2.01
C ILE A 71 7.33 13.93 -0.79
N ASP A 72 6.80 14.74 0.13
CA ASP A 72 7.52 15.16 1.34
C ASP A 72 7.85 13.97 2.25
N GLN A 73 6.91 13.02 2.37
CA GLN A 73 7.11 11.78 3.13
C GLN A 73 8.04 10.80 2.39
N ASN A 74 7.98 10.81 1.06
CA ASN A 74 8.69 9.86 0.19
C ASN A 74 10.07 10.36 -0.28
N GLU A 75 10.47 11.59 0.02
CA GLU A 75 11.64 12.25 -0.55
C GLU A 75 12.93 11.43 -0.35
N SER A 76 13.17 10.98 0.88
CA SER A 76 14.37 10.20 1.23
C SER A 76 14.45 8.87 0.48
N TYR A 77 13.29 8.23 0.25
CA TYR A 77 13.17 7.00 -0.53
C TYR A 77 13.45 7.28 -2.01
N LEU A 78 12.84 8.31 -2.60
CA LEU A 78 13.02 8.67 -4.01
C LEU A 78 14.48 9.05 -4.33
N LYS A 79 15.17 9.76 -3.42
CA LYS A 79 16.61 10.04 -3.55
C LYS A 79 17.45 8.75 -3.57
N LYS A 80 17.13 7.77 -2.71
CA LYS A 80 17.80 6.47 -2.70
C LYS A 80 17.50 5.66 -3.97
N LEU A 81 16.25 5.68 -4.43
CA LEU A 81 15.83 5.00 -5.65
C LEU A 81 16.56 5.56 -6.88
N LYS A 82 16.61 6.89 -7.04
CA LYS A 82 17.34 7.56 -8.11
C LYS A 82 18.81 7.10 -8.18
N ARG A 83 19.51 7.13 -7.04
CA ARG A 83 20.92 6.69 -6.95
C ARG A 83 21.15 5.22 -7.37
N ARG A 84 20.13 4.36 -7.25
CA ARG A 84 20.22 2.95 -7.66
C ARG A 84 19.96 2.74 -9.15
N ILE A 85 19.19 3.63 -9.78
CA ILE A 85 18.89 3.57 -11.23
C ILE A 85 20.01 4.23 -12.03
N ASP A 86 20.59 5.30 -11.50
CA ASP A 86 21.70 6.03 -12.15
C ASP A 86 23.03 5.25 -12.13
N ARG A 87 23.13 4.15 -11.38
CA ARG A 87 24.31 3.28 -11.27
C ARG A 87 24.16 2.04 -12.14
#